data_AF-A0A356BFJ9-F1
#
_entry.id   AF-A0A356BFJ9-F1
#
_cell.length_a   1.000
_cell.length_b   1.000
_cell.length_c   1.000
_cell.angle_alpha   90.00
_cell.angle_beta   90.00
_cell.angle_gamma   90.00
#
_symmetry.space_group_name_H-M   'P 1'
#
loop_
_entity.id
_entity.type
_entity.pdbx_description
1 polymer ?
#
loop_
_entity_poly.entity_id
_entity_poly.type
_entity_poly.pdbx_seq_one_letter_code
_entity_poly.pdbx_strand_id
1 'polypeptide(L)'
;IGFVSDSPAVFDPACYYGDREADLAYTTLFGRFPEHFYKAYQELYPLDKAYTERKDLYNLYHVLNHAYLFRGAYLVQAQEMIKQLFS
;
A
#
# COMPACT_ATOMS: atom_id res chain seq x y z
N ILE A 1 4.95 -6.64 -9.15
CA ILE A 1 6.33 -7.05 -8.78
C ILE A 1 6.52 -8.49 -9.19
N GLY A 2 7.70 -8.85 -9.67
CA GLY A 2 8.06 -10.22 -10.04
C GLY A 2 9.57 -10.42 -10.01
N PHE A 3 10.04 -11.46 -10.69
CA PHE A 3 11.47 -11.76 -10.83
C PHE A 3 11.86 -11.81 -12.30
N VAL A 4 13.01 -11.22 -12.65
CA VAL A 4 13.64 -11.31 -13.97
C VAL A 4 15.05 -11.81 -13.75
N SER A 5 15.39 -12.96 -14.33
CA SER A 5 16.71 -13.58 -14.15
C SER A 5 17.11 -13.69 -12.67
N ASP A 6 16.22 -14.24 -11.86
CA ASP A 6 16.36 -14.41 -10.39
C ASP A 6 16.54 -13.13 -9.57
N SER A 7 16.36 -11.95 -10.17
CA SER A 7 16.42 -10.66 -9.49
C SER A 7 15.03 -10.03 -9.36
N PRO A 8 14.71 -9.39 -8.22
CA PRO A 8 13.42 -8.73 -8.05
C PRO A 8 13.26 -7.56 -9.03
N ALA A 9 12.08 -7.45 -9.63
CA ALA A 9 11.72 -6.41 -10.58
C ALA A 9 10.35 -5.80 -10.29
N VAL A 10 10.25 -4.49 -10.50
CA VAL A 10 9.00 -3.71 -10.40
C VAL A 10 8.57 -3.33 -11.81
N PHE A 11 7.27 -3.44 -12.08
CA PHE A 11 6.65 -3.15 -13.38
C PHE A 11 5.54 -2.13 -13.19
N ASP A 12 5.14 -1.47 -14.28
CA ASP A 12 4.03 -0.51 -14.34
C ASP A 12 4.10 0.60 -13.28
N PRO A 13 5.17 1.41 -13.29
CA PRO A 13 5.36 2.44 -12.28
C PRO A 13 4.33 3.57 -12.40
N ALA A 14 3.92 4.09 -11.25
CA ALA A 14 3.23 5.38 -11.12
C ALA A 14 4.12 6.33 -10.29
N CYS A 15 5.33 6.62 -10.79
CA CYS A 15 6.37 7.32 -10.02
C CYS A 15 6.01 8.77 -9.67
N TYR A 16 6.31 9.15 -8.43
CA TYR A 16 6.32 10.53 -7.95
C TYR A 16 7.26 10.66 -6.74
N TYR A 17 7.63 11.90 -6.38
CA TYR A 17 8.32 12.16 -5.13
C TYR A 17 7.28 12.25 -4.00
N GLY A 18 7.33 11.31 -3.07
CA GLY A 18 6.36 11.21 -1.98
C GLY A 18 6.89 10.45 -0.78
N ASP A 19 6.00 10.19 0.18
CA ASP A 19 6.34 9.37 1.35
C ASP A 19 6.49 7.90 0.93
N ARG A 20 7.62 7.29 1.27
CA ARG A 20 7.93 5.87 1.05
C ARG A 20 6.91 4.93 1.70
N GLU A 21 6.24 5.39 2.75
CA GLU A 21 5.21 4.63 3.44
C GLU A 21 4.00 4.33 2.54
N ALA A 22 3.78 5.12 1.49
CA ALA A 22 2.73 4.88 0.51
C ALA A 22 2.96 3.57 -0.27
N ASP A 23 4.19 3.34 -0.75
CA ASP A 23 4.54 2.10 -1.46
C ASP A 23 4.43 0.88 -0.54
N LEU A 24 4.92 1.00 0.71
CA LEU A 24 4.82 -0.08 1.71
C LEU A 24 3.38 -0.39 2.10
N ALA A 25 2.53 0.63 2.24
CA ALA A 25 1.12 0.41 2.53
C ALA A 25 0.48 -0.42 1.42
N TYR A 26 0.75 -0.06 0.17
CA TYR A 26 0.18 -0.75 -0.98
C TYR A 26 0.61 -2.22 -1.08
N THR A 27 1.83 -2.58 -0.66
CA THR A 27 2.25 -3.99 -0.61
C THR A 27 1.40 -4.85 0.32
N THR A 28 0.57 -4.24 1.19
CA THR A 28 -0.31 -4.95 2.12
C THR A 28 -1.77 -5.05 1.67
N LEU A 29 -2.16 -4.33 0.62
CA LEU A 29 -3.56 -4.17 0.22
C LEU A 29 -4.12 -5.35 -0.59
N PHE A 30 -3.32 -5.93 -1.51
CA PHE A 30 -3.76 -7.00 -2.43
C PHE A 30 -2.87 -8.24 -2.40
N GLY A 31 -2.62 -8.74 -1.18
CA GLY A 31 -1.71 -9.86 -0.97
C GLY A 31 -0.37 -9.37 -0.45
N ARG A 32 -0.23 -9.41 0.88
CA ARG A 32 0.97 -9.01 1.61
C ARG A 32 2.20 -9.72 1.07
N PHE A 33 3.32 -9.01 0.94
CA PHE A 33 4.62 -9.66 0.76
C PHE A 33 5.00 -10.55 1.95
N PRO A 34 5.96 -11.48 1.77
CA PRO A 34 6.44 -12.31 2.86
C PRO A 34 7.03 -11.48 4.01
N GLU A 35 6.89 -11.96 5.24
CA GLU A 35 7.32 -11.25 6.45
C GLU A 35 8.80 -10.84 6.45
N HIS A 36 9.67 -11.61 5.77
CA HIS A 36 11.09 -11.28 5.67
C HIS A 36 11.33 -9.93 4.99
N PHE A 37 10.47 -9.52 4.05
CA PHE A 37 10.56 -8.23 3.36
C PHE A 37 10.37 -7.09 4.36
N TYR A 38 9.30 -7.14 5.17
CA TYR A 38 9.00 -6.09 6.15
C TYR A 38 10.05 -6.02 7.25
N LYS A 39 10.58 -7.16 7.71
CA LYS A 39 11.66 -7.19 8.70
C LYS A 39 12.93 -6.53 8.17
N ALA A 40 13.40 -6.94 6.99
CA ALA A 40 14.59 -6.35 6.38
C ALA A 40 14.42 -4.85 6.12
N TYR A 41 13.24 -4.42 5.67
CA TYR A 41 12.94 -3.02 5.48
C TYR A 41 12.96 -2.23 6.80
N GLN A 42 12.36 -2.77 7.87
CA GLN A 42 12.37 -2.14 9.18
C GLN A 42 13.78 -2.04 9.80
N GLU A 43 14.65 -3.00 9.53
CA GLU A 43 16.05 -2.98 9.98
C GLU A 43 16.89 -1.92 9.24
N LEU A 44 16.69 -1.77 7.93
CA LEU A 44 17.46 -0.84 7.09
C LEU A 44 16.91 0.59 7.14
N TYR A 45 15.59 0.75 7.15
CA TYR A 45 14.92 2.04 7.16
C TYR A 45 13.66 2.02 8.06
N PRO A 46 13.84 2.09 9.39
CA PRO A 46 12.77 1.99 10.36
C PRO A 46 11.58 2.92 10.06
N LEU A 47 10.37 2.38 10.13
CA LEU A 47 9.15 3.18 10.03
C LEU A 47 8.89 3.95 11.32
N ASP A 48 8.26 5.12 11.16
CA ASP A 48 7.80 5.90 12.29
C ASP A 48 6.62 5.19 12.99
N LYS A 49 6.48 5.41 14.30
CA LYS A 49 5.52 4.68 15.13
C LYS A 49 4.07 4.91 14.71
N ALA A 50 3.77 6.06 14.10
CA ALA A 50 2.44 6.39 13.61
C ALA A 50 2.16 5.85 12.18
N TYR A 51 3.06 5.03 11.61
CA TYR A 51 2.83 4.38 10.31
C TYR A 51 1.53 3.59 10.28
N THR A 52 1.14 2.93 11.38
CA THR A 52 -0.08 2.12 11.41
C THR A 52 -1.33 2.92 11.03
N GLU A 53 -1.41 4.17 11.48
CA GLU A 53 -2.52 5.08 11.17
C GLU A 53 -2.42 5.60 9.72
N ARG A 54 -1.22 6.00 9.29
CA ARG A 54 -0.99 6.50 7.92
C ARG A 54 -1.16 5.43 6.85
N LYS A 55 -0.88 4.16 7.16
CA LYS A 55 -1.00 3.02 6.24
C LYS A 55 -2.42 2.89 5.69
N ASP A 56 -3.44 3.00 6.54
CA ASP A 56 -4.83 2.88 6.08
C ASP A 56 -5.24 4.11 5.25
N LEU A 57 -4.73 5.30 5.59
CA LEU A 57 -4.89 6.51 4.77
C LEU A 57 -4.21 6.37 3.39
N TYR A 58 -2.99 5.83 3.32
CA TYR A 58 -2.31 5.57 2.05
C TYR A 58 -3.04 4.53 1.20
N ASN A 59 -3.55 3.46 1.83
CA ASN A 59 -4.34 2.46 1.12
C ASN A 59 -5.67 3.01 0.60
N LEU A 60 -6.28 3.97 1.29
CA LEU A 60 -7.54 4.60 0.84
C LEU A 60 -7.40 5.19 -0.57
N TYR A 61 -6.26 5.83 -0.90
CA TYR A 61 -6.01 6.34 -2.26
C TYR A 61 -6.17 5.24 -3.32
N HIS A 62 -5.55 4.08 -3.09
CA HIS A 62 -5.62 2.95 -4.03
C HIS A 62 -7.00 2.34 -4.09
N VAL A 63 -7.71 2.23 -2.98
CA VAL A 63 -9.09 1.72 -2.94
C VAL A 63 -10.04 2.67 -3.67
N LEU A 64 -9.88 3.98 -3.53
CA LEU A 64 -10.61 4.98 -4.31
C LEU A 64 -10.32 4.86 -5.81
N ASN A 65 -9.05 4.66 -6.19
CA ASN A 65 -8.69 4.42 -7.58
C ASN A 65 -9.34 3.13 -8.12
N HIS A 66 -9.37 2.04 -7.33
CA HIS A 66 -10.04 0.81 -7.71
C HIS A 66 -11.56 0.98 -7.80
N ALA A 67 -12.17 1.80 -6.94
CA ALA A 67 -13.57 2.16 -7.05
C ALA A 67 -13.85 2.95 -8.34
N TYR A 68 -12.94 3.83 -8.74
CA TYR A 68 -12.98 4.58 -10.01
C TYR A 68 -12.77 3.71 -11.26
N LEU A 69 -12.03 2.61 -11.17
CA LEU A 69 -11.79 1.74 -12.33
C LEU A 69 -12.81 0.59 -12.42
N PHE A 70 -13.15 -0.01 -11.28
CA PHE A 70 -13.86 -1.30 -11.23
C PHE A 70 -15.23 -1.23 -10.55
N ARG A 71 -15.55 -0.14 -9.84
CA ARG A 71 -16.81 0.04 -9.09
C ARG A 71 -17.03 -1.13 -8.11
N GLY A 72 -18.29 -1.47 -7.82
CA GLY A 72 -18.67 -2.65 -7.03
C GLY A 72 -18.17 -2.60 -5.60
N ALA A 73 -17.59 -3.70 -5.12
CA ALA A 73 -17.13 -3.86 -3.73
C ALA A 73 -16.14 -2.77 -3.28
N TYR A 74 -15.34 -2.22 -4.22
CA TYR A 74 -14.39 -1.16 -3.91
C TYR A 74 -15.07 0.16 -3.50
N LEU A 75 -16.29 0.44 -3.96
CA LEU A 75 -17.05 1.61 -3.50
C LEU A 75 -17.44 1.46 -2.02
N VAL A 76 -17.90 0.26 -1.64
CA VAL A 76 -18.27 -0.04 -0.25
C VAL A 76 -17.03 0.02 0.64
N GLN A 77 -15.94 -0.62 0.22
CA GLN A 77 -14.67 -0.60 0.95
C GLN A 77 -14.14 0.82 1.16
N ALA A 78 -14.16 1.68 0.13
CA ALA A 78 -13.73 3.07 0.24
C ALA A 78 -14.58 3.84 1.27
N GLN A 79 -15.90 3.66 1.24
CA GLN A 79 -16.80 4.32 2.19
C GLN A 79 -16.56 3.89 3.63
N GLU A 80 -16.29 2.60 3.87
CA GLU A 80 -15.97 2.07 5.20
C GLU A 80 -14.64 2.61 5.72
N MET A 81 -13.60 2.64 4.88
CA MET A 81 -12.30 3.19 5.25
C MET A 81 -12.38 4.69 5.57
N ILE A 82 -13.14 5.47 4.78
CA ILE A 82 -13.37 6.89 5.07
C ILE A 82 -14.04 7.05 6.44
N LYS A 83 -15.06 6.26 6.74
CA LYS A 83 -15.72 6.32 8.06
C LYS A 83 -14.75 6.01 9.20
N GLN A 84 -13.89 5.00 9.04
CA GLN A 84 -12.91 4.62 10.07
C GLN A 84 -11.81 5.66 10.28
N LEU A 85 -11.36 6.31 9.21
CA LEU A 85 -10.26 7.29 9.28
C LEU A 85 -10.69 8.66 9.81
N PHE A 86 -11.97 9.01 9.68
CA PHE A 86 -12.48 10.35 9.99
C PHE A 86 -13.61 10.38 11.03
N SER A 87 -13.85 9.27 11.73
CA SER A 87 -14.72 9.21 12.92
C SER A 87 -13.95 9.58 14.19
#